data_AF-A0A428R4Q0-F1
#
_entry.id   AF-A0A428R4Q0-F1
#
_cell.length_a   1.000
_cell.length_b   1.000
_cell.length_c   1.000
_cell.angle_alpha   90.00
_cell.angle_beta   90.00
_cell.angle_gamma   90.00
#
_symmetry.space_group_name_H-M   'P 1'
#
loop_
_entity.id
_entity.type
_entity.pdbx_description
1 polymer ?
#
loop_
_entity_poly.entity_id
_entity_poly.type
_entity_poly.pdbx_seq_one_letter_code
_entity_poly.pdbx_strand_id
1 'polypeptide(L)'
;MKFSLPVIAALAPAAWAQLIQVEVRYSDHQVDVGNLDLFKETWEKIYAADGNGRSVVSDTFYDTFADGCTHYTKDGNRRVNVRINGQWGRIPDVGLNDAREALVKSLWEVLKETSNPNSWDVFTNCYGTTWQEGVPRWEGPHACGGKDATVRSECLCDIGSAQCEHHSWAHKVPSMIKANLYRDGVLLADSLEIEFASTNKEEDGGCGAVGTIVSTLAGFLPGPGALFATGVDVFCGL
;
A
#
# COMPACT_ATOMS: atom_id res chain seq x y z
N MET A 1 43.85 -32.92 16.97
CA MET A 1 43.92 -31.45 16.82
C MET A 1 42.57 -30.88 17.23
N LYS A 2 42.51 -30.11 18.32
CA LYS A 2 41.27 -29.48 18.82
C LYS A 2 41.17 -28.09 18.17
N PHE A 3 40.19 -27.88 17.31
CA PHE A 3 39.87 -26.57 16.77
C PHE A 3 38.93 -25.86 17.74
N SER A 4 39.46 -24.87 18.46
CA SER A 4 38.67 -23.92 19.24
C SER A 4 38.30 -22.76 18.32
N LEU A 5 37.02 -22.64 17.94
CA LEU A 5 36.49 -21.46 17.27
C LEU A 5 36.43 -20.28 18.26
N PRO A 6 36.97 -19.10 17.96
CA PRO A 6 36.67 -17.91 18.74
C PRO A 6 35.27 -17.40 18.36
N VAL A 7 34.38 -17.36 19.34
CA VAL A 7 33.10 -16.65 19.23
C VAL A 7 33.42 -15.16 19.19
N ILE A 8 33.33 -14.55 18.00
CA ILE A 8 33.31 -13.10 17.87
C ILE A 8 31.90 -12.65 18.26
N ALA A 9 31.73 -12.30 19.54
CA ALA A 9 30.56 -11.58 20.00
C ALA A 9 30.61 -10.16 19.38
N ALA A 10 29.80 -9.93 18.35
CA ALA A 10 29.58 -8.60 17.82
C ALA A 10 28.85 -7.77 18.89
N LEU A 11 29.59 -6.91 19.58
CA LEU A 11 29.03 -5.84 20.40
C LEU A 11 28.41 -4.80 19.45
N ALA A 12 27.11 -4.91 19.20
CA ALA A 12 26.35 -3.80 18.63
C ALA A 12 26.39 -2.62 19.62
N PRO A 13 26.56 -1.37 19.15
CA PRO A 13 26.67 -0.21 20.03
C PRO A 13 25.35 0.02 20.79
N ALA A 14 25.44 -0.02 22.12
CA ALA A 14 24.36 0.12 23.10
C ALA A 14 23.67 1.52 23.15
N ALA A 15 23.88 2.37 22.15
CA ALA A 15 23.29 3.73 22.10
C ALA A 15 21.88 3.77 21.48
N TRP A 16 21.44 2.68 20.83
CA TRP A 16 20.15 2.59 20.14
C TRP A 16 19.07 1.86 20.93
N ALA A 17 19.43 1.27 22.08
CA ALA A 17 18.56 0.36 22.82
C ALA A 17 17.24 1.01 23.26
N GLN A 18 17.22 2.32 23.53
CA GLN A 18 16.03 3.02 24.04
C GLN A 18 15.07 3.57 22.99
N LEU A 19 15.47 3.59 21.71
CA LEU A 19 14.62 4.13 20.65
C LEU A 19 13.57 3.10 20.24
N ILE A 20 12.37 3.58 19.94
CA ILE A 20 11.29 2.75 19.41
C ILE A 20 11.61 2.44 17.95
N GLN A 21 11.70 1.16 17.65
CA GLN A 21 11.87 0.64 16.30
C GLN A 21 10.50 0.29 15.72
N VAL A 22 10.34 0.53 14.42
CA VAL A 22 9.13 0.13 13.68
C VAL A 22 9.50 -1.02 12.76
N GLU A 23 8.80 -2.14 12.94
CA GLU A 23 8.90 -3.31 12.06
C GLU A 23 7.65 -3.37 11.20
N VAL A 24 7.81 -3.53 9.89
CA VAL A 24 6.71 -3.79 8.96
C VAL A 24 6.93 -5.14 8.29
N ARG A 25 5.94 -6.00 8.36
CA ARG A 25 5.90 -7.30 7.69
C ARG A 25 4.80 -7.30 6.66
N TYR A 26 5.04 -7.91 5.50
CA TYR A 26 4.00 -8.11 4.49
C TYR A 26 4.01 -9.54 3.94
N SER A 27 2.88 -9.99 3.40
CA SER A 27 2.72 -11.32 2.82
C SER A 27 3.43 -11.43 1.47
N ASP A 28 3.88 -12.64 1.11
CA ASP A 28 4.39 -12.90 -0.24
C ASP A 28 3.27 -12.98 -1.28
N HIS A 29 2.04 -13.23 -0.83
CA HIS A 29 0.85 -13.26 -1.67
C HIS A 29 0.39 -11.85 -2.00
N GLN A 30 0.20 -11.58 -3.29
CA GLN A 30 -0.31 -10.33 -3.83
C GLN A 30 -1.76 -10.45 -4.27
N VAL A 31 -2.50 -9.37 -4.04
CA VAL A 31 -3.91 -9.18 -4.38
C VAL A 31 -4.01 -8.02 -5.35
N ASP A 32 -4.66 -8.26 -6.48
CA ASP A 32 -5.05 -7.20 -7.42
C ASP A 32 -6.31 -6.51 -6.90
N VAL A 33 -6.13 -5.25 -6.50
CA VAL A 33 -7.16 -4.38 -5.93
C VAL A 33 -7.78 -3.44 -6.97
N GLY A 34 -7.42 -3.58 -8.24
CA GLY A 34 -7.81 -2.64 -9.29
C GLY A 34 -7.39 -1.22 -8.93
N ASN A 35 -8.18 -0.24 -9.38
CA ASN A 35 -7.95 1.19 -9.17
C ASN A 35 -8.45 1.72 -7.80
N LEU A 36 -8.38 0.88 -6.75
CA LEU A 36 -8.68 1.32 -5.39
C LEU A 36 -7.76 2.47 -5.00
N ASP A 37 -8.31 3.56 -4.49
CA ASP A 37 -7.53 4.64 -3.90
C ASP A 37 -6.94 4.18 -2.56
N LEU A 38 -5.73 3.63 -2.63
CA LEU A 38 -5.04 3.07 -1.46
C LEU A 38 -4.83 4.12 -0.37
N PHE A 39 -4.54 5.38 -0.71
CA PHE A 39 -4.29 6.41 0.28
C PHE A 39 -5.56 6.75 1.04
N LYS A 40 -6.64 6.99 0.31
CA LYS A 40 -7.94 7.29 0.88
C LYS A 40 -8.46 6.15 1.75
N GLU A 41 -8.43 4.93 1.22
CA GLU A 41 -9.06 3.77 1.85
C GLU A 41 -8.18 3.10 2.93
N THR A 42 -6.94 3.54 3.11
CA THR A 42 -6.08 3.14 4.24
C THR A 42 -5.75 4.32 5.15
N TRP A 43 -4.88 5.24 4.71
CA TRP A 43 -4.41 6.37 5.51
C TRP A 43 -5.56 7.27 5.96
N GLU A 44 -6.27 7.90 5.02
CA GLU A 44 -7.30 8.88 5.37
C GLU A 44 -8.41 8.25 6.19
N LYS A 45 -8.78 7.01 5.85
CA LYS A 45 -9.76 6.22 6.60
C LYS A 45 -9.37 5.98 8.06
N ILE A 46 -8.10 5.67 8.35
CA ILE A 46 -7.62 5.55 9.73
C ILE A 46 -7.74 6.89 10.48
N TYR A 47 -7.39 8.00 9.84
CA TYR A 47 -7.50 9.33 10.45
C TYR A 47 -8.94 9.86 10.54
N ALA A 48 -9.87 9.31 9.77
CA ALA A 48 -11.28 9.65 9.81
C ALA A 48 -12.09 8.79 10.80
N ALA A 49 -11.54 7.65 11.25
CA ALA A 49 -12.26 6.72 12.13
C ALA A 49 -12.52 7.30 13.53
N ASP A 50 -13.74 7.10 14.04
CA ASP A 50 -14.10 7.45 15.42
C ASP A 50 -13.23 6.66 16.41
N GLY A 51 -12.62 7.37 17.36
CA GLY A 51 -11.79 6.73 18.39
C GLY A 51 -10.37 6.37 17.93
N ASN A 52 -9.93 6.85 16.77
CA ASN A 52 -8.56 6.68 16.26
C ASN A 52 -7.44 7.24 17.17
N GLY A 53 -7.76 7.87 18.30
CA GLY A 53 -6.77 8.16 19.33
C GLY A 53 -6.25 6.91 20.06
N ARG A 54 -6.89 5.74 19.89
CA ARG A 54 -6.50 4.48 20.56
C ARG A 54 -6.56 3.24 19.70
N SER A 55 -7.47 3.20 18.72
CA SER A 55 -7.65 2.02 17.88
C SER A 55 -8.43 2.37 16.63
N VAL A 56 -8.32 1.52 15.62
CA VAL A 56 -9.14 1.55 14.41
C VAL A 56 -9.56 0.13 14.07
N VAL A 57 -10.83 -0.06 13.75
CA VAL A 57 -11.32 -1.30 13.17
C VAL A 57 -12.25 -0.93 12.02
N SER A 58 -11.98 -1.47 10.84
CA SER A 58 -12.88 -1.34 9.70
C SER A 58 -12.86 -2.59 8.84
N ASP A 59 -13.99 -2.89 8.23
CA ASP A 59 -14.15 -3.96 7.24
C ASP A 59 -15.05 -3.39 6.14
N THR A 60 -14.53 -3.21 4.92
CA THR A 60 -15.26 -2.51 3.86
C THR A 60 -15.00 -3.14 2.51
N PHE A 61 -16.06 -3.24 1.72
CA PHE A 61 -16.03 -3.72 0.36
C PHE A 61 -16.09 -2.57 -0.63
N TYR A 62 -15.35 -2.72 -1.72
CA TYR A 62 -15.26 -1.77 -2.83
C TYR A 62 -15.42 -2.51 -4.13
N ASP A 63 -16.18 -1.91 -5.06
CA ASP A 63 -16.20 -2.33 -6.44
C ASP A 63 -15.23 -1.43 -7.22
N THR A 64 -14.19 -2.02 -7.81
CA THR A 64 -13.07 -1.35 -8.47
C THR A 64 -12.91 -1.84 -9.90
N PHE A 65 -12.12 -1.12 -10.69
CA PHE A 65 -11.79 -1.45 -12.07
C PHE A 65 -10.34 -1.92 -12.15
N ALA A 66 -10.13 -3.10 -12.73
CA ALA A 66 -8.80 -3.66 -12.97
C ALA A 66 -8.45 -3.72 -14.47
N ASP A 67 -9.43 -3.59 -15.36
CA ASP A 67 -9.19 -3.69 -16.80
C ASP A 67 -8.58 -2.41 -17.35
N GLY A 68 -7.62 -2.55 -18.28
CA GLY A 68 -6.97 -1.41 -18.92
C GLY A 68 -7.93 -0.51 -19.69
N CYS A 69 -9.09 -1.03 -20.13
CA CYS A 69 -10.12 -0.27 -20.80
C CYS A 69 -11.51 -0.79 -20.43
N THR A 70 -12.31 0.07 -19.79
CA THR A 70 -13.67 -0.27 -19.37
C THR A 70 -14.70 0.61 -20.08
N HIS A 71 -15.59 -0.04 -20.83
CA HIS A 71 -16.70 0.59 -21.56
C HIS A 71 -17.66 1.32 -20.61
N TYR A 72 -18.23 2.45 -21.04
CA TYR A 72 -19.05 3.35 -20.21
C TYR A 72 -20.27 2.72 -19.54
N THR A 73 -20.80 1.63 -20.09
CA THR A 73 -21.95 0.89 -19.50
C THR A 73 -21.56 -0.19 -18.50
N LYS A 74 -20.26 -0.38 -18.25
CA LYS A 74 -19.76 -1.44 -17.36
C LYS A 74 -19.43 -0.87 -15.99
N ASP A 75 -19.89 -1.58 -14.96
CA ASP A 75 -19.53 -1.34 -13.57
C ASP A 75 -18.16 -1.96 -13.23
N GLY A 76 -17.70 -1.73 -12.01
CA GLY A 76 -16.46 -2.30 -11.47
C GLY A 76 -16.40 -3.82 -11.64
N ASN A 77 -15.31 -4.31 -12.23
CA ASN A 77 -15.10 -5.72 -12.53
C ASN A 77 -14.34 -6.46 -11.43
N ARG A 78 -13.96 -5.77 -10.35
CA ARG A 78 -13.23 -6.33 -9.22
C ARG A 78 -13.93 -5.95 -7.92
N ARG A 79 -14.19 -6.93 -7.06
CA ARG A 79 -14.64 -6.65 -5.69
C ARG A 79 -13.50 -6.87 -4.73
N VAL A 80 -13.17 -5.82 -3.98
CA VAL A 80 -12.06 -5.77 -3.03
C VAL A 80 -12.62 -5.61 -1.63
N ASN A 81 -12.06 -6.32 -0.67
CA ASN A 81 -12.31 -6.16 0.75
C ASN A 81 -11.04 -5.62 1.41
N VAL A 82 -11.18 -4.56 2.21
CA VAL A 82 -10.09 -3.99 2.99
C VAL A 82 -10.49 -4.05 4.46
N ARG A 83 -9.69 -4.74 5.26
CA ARG A 83 -9.88 -4.87 6.70
C ARG A 83 -8.71 -4.21 7.39
N ILE A 84 -9.01 -3.27 8.28
CA ILE A 84 -8.00 -2.53 9.03
C ILE A 84 -8.23 -2.85 10.49
N ASN A 85 -7.17 -3.24 11.19
CA ASN A 85 -7.17 -3.49 12.61
C ASN A 85 -5.93 -2.86 13.24
N GLY A 86 -6.12 -1.85 14.07
CA GLY A 86 -5.03 -1.14 14.73
C GLY A 86 -5.35 -0.80 16.18
N GLN A 87 -4.31 -0.78 17.01
CA GLN A 87 -4.38 -0.43 18.42
C GLN A 87 -3.10 0.29 18.85
N TRP A 88 -3.23 1.34 19.66
CA TRP A 88 -2.12 2.15 20.15
C TRP A 88 -2.45 2.97 21.42
N GLY A 89 -1.44 3.59 22.00
CA GLY A 89 -1.59 4.66 23.00
C GLY A 89 -1.31 4.24 24.44
N ARG A 90 -0.46 3.23 24.66
CA ARG A 90 -0.07 2.75 26.01
C ARG A 90 1.43 2.73 26.27
N ILE A 91 2.23 3.42 25.48
CA ILE A 91 3.68 3.42 25.62
C ILE A 91 4.11 4.53 26.59
N PRO A 92 4.82 4.21 27.70
CA PRO A 92 5.39 5.22 28.57
C PRO A 92 6.31 6.18 27.81
N ASP A 93 6.21 7.46 28.14
CA ASP A 93 7.03 8.57 27.62
C ASP A 93 6.84 8.91 26.14
N VAL A 94 5.82 8.32 25.48
CA VAL A 94 5.46 8.58 24.08
C VAL A 94 4.16 9.38 24.04
N GLY A 95 4.06 10.36 23.14
CA GLY A 95 2.83 11.11 22.95
C GLY A 95 1.67 10.20 22.57
N LEU A 96 0.45 10.60 22.97
CA LEU A 96 -0.75 9.77 22.85
C LEU A 96 -1.01 9.26 21.42
N ASN A 97 -0.60 10.04 20.41
CA ASN A 97 -0.77 9.71 19.01
C ASN A 97 0.56 9.35 18.31
N ASP A 98 1.71 9.47 18.95
CA ASP A 98 3.00 9.33 18.25
C ASP A 98 3.23 7.89 17.79
N ALA A 99 2.76 6.91 18.57
CA ALA A 99 2.75 5.50 18.19
C ALA A 99 1.90 5.26 16.93
N ARG A 100 0.73 5.89 16.86
CA ARG A 100 -0.16 5.85 15.68
C ARG A 100 0.52 6.45 14.47
N GLU A 101 1.08 7.66 14.61
CA GLU A 101 1.81 8.31 13.53
C GLU A 101 2.91 7.38 12.99
N ALA A 102 3.72 6.80 13.89
CA ALA A 102 4.78 5.87 13.50
C ALA A 102 4.28 4.63 12.76
N LEU A 103 3.22 4.00 13.27
CA LEU A 103 2.63 2.81 12.66
C LEU A 103 2.02 3.11 11.29
N VAL A 104 1.14 4.13 11.20
CA VAL A 104 0.44 4.46 9.96
C VAL A 104 1.42 4.96 8.91
N LYS A 105 2.38 5.80 9.31
CA LYS A 105 3.39 6.36 8.43
C LYS A 105 4.33 5.30 7.84
N SER A 106 4.88 4.42 8.67
CA SER A 106 5.74 3.34 8.18
C SER A 106 4.98 2.34 7.32
N LEU A 107 3.78 1.94 7.73
CA LEU A 107 2.99 0.98 6.97
C LEU A 107 2.63 1.52 5.59
N TRP A 108 2.25 2.80 5.50
CA TRP A 108 1.93 3.45 4.23
C TRP A 108 3.12 3.53 3.28
N GLU A 109 4.30 3.95 3.76
CA GLU A 109 5.47 4.00 2.88
C GLU A 109 5.86 2.61 2.39
N VAL A 110 5.81 1.59 3.25
CA VAL A 110 6.06 0.21 2.80
C VAL A 110 5.00 -0.25 1.80
N LEU A 111 3.72 0.00 2.07
CA LEU A 111 2.63 -0.34 1.14
C LEU A 111 2.88 0.29 -0.23
N LYS A 112 3.17 1.60 -0.26
CA LYS A 112 3.46 2.34 -1.48
C LYS A 112 4.67 1.80 -2.24
N GLU A 113 5.76 1.50 -1.55
CA GLU A 113 6.96 0.94 -2.17
C GLU A 113 6.73 -0.51 -2.69
N THR A 114 5.82 -1.27 -2.07
CA THR A 114 5.41 -2.59 -2.60
C THR A 114 4.42 -2.50 -3.77
N SER A 115 3.56 -1.49 -3.80
CA SER A 115 2.44 -1.40 -4.75
C SER A 115 2.77 -0.63 -6.03
N ASN A 116 3.62 0.40 -5.95
CA ASN A 116 3.95 1.26 -7.10
C ASN A 116 4.63 0.51 -8.27
N PRO A 117 5.61 -0.39 -8.03
CA PRO A 117 6.23 -1.15 -9.12
C PRO A 117 5.25 -2.08 -9.85
N ASN A 118 4.16 -2.47 -9.19
CA ASN A 118 3.14 -3.36 -9.70
C ASN A 118 1.86 -2.61 -10.09
N SER A 119 2.00 -1.36 -10.53
CA SER A 119 0.88 -0.53 -10.99
C SER A 119 0.68 -0.60 -12.50
N TRP A 120 -0.57 -0.41 -12.94
CA TRP A 120 -0.91 -0.33 -14.36
C TRP A 120 -2.02 0.70 -14.61
N ASP A 121 -2.10 1.15 -15.87
CA ASP A 121 -3.13 2.08 -16.31
C ASP A 121 -4.51 1.41 -16.37
N VAL A 122 -5.50 2.08 -15.80
CA VAL A 122 -6.92 1.73 -15.94
C VAL A 122 -7.66 2.94 -16.51
N PHE A 123 -8.21 2.74 -17.71
CA PHE A 123 -9.08 3.72 -18.36
C PHE A 123 -10.54 3.32 -18.20
N THR A 124 -11.37 4.26 -17.76
CA THR A 124 -12.80 4.04 -17.54
C THR A 124 -13.63 5.09 -18.26
N ASN A 125 -14.94 4.84 -18.34
CA ASN A 125 -15.87 5.62 -19.14
C ASN A 125 -15.43 5.68 -20.62
N CYS A 126 -15.08 4.52 -21.18
CA CYS A 126 -14.62 4.39 -22.56
C CYS A 126 -15.78 4.24 -23.54
N TYR A 127 -15.63 4.86 -24.71
CA TYR A 127 -16.54 4.76 -25.84
C TYR A 127 -15.79 4.33 -27.10
N GLY A 128 -16.53 3.81 -28.08
CA GLY A 128 -15.97 3.33 -29.34
C GLY A 128 -15.11 2.09 -29.14
N THR A 129 -15.43 1.27 -28.13
CA THR A 129 -14.69 0.03 -27.84
C THR A 129 -15.12 -1.11 -28.77
N THR A 130 -16.09 -0.86 -29.66
CA THR A 130 -16.50 -1.77 -30.74
C THR A 130 -16.66 -1.01 -32.06
N TRP A 131 -16.56 -1.69 -33.20
CA TRP A 131 -16.68 -1.08 -34.53
C TRP A 131 -18.09 -0.51 -34.85
N GLN A 132 -19.11 -0.94 -34.10
CA GLN A 132 -20.51 -0.48 -34.26
C GLN A 132 -20.81 0.76 -33.43
N GLU A 133 -19.91 1.11 -32.51
CA GLU A 133 -20.12 2.15 -31.52
C GLU A 133 -19.43 3.44 -31.96
N GLY A 134 -20.17 4.53 -31.97
CA GLY A 134 -19.61 5.85 -32.18
C GLY A 134 -18.99 6.39 -30.90
N VAL A 135 -17.96 7.23 -31.04
CA VAL A 135 -17.45 8.03 -29.92
C VAL A 135 -18.25 9.33 -29.86
N PRO A 136 -18.81 9.72 -28.69
CA PRO A 136 -19.53 10.98 -28.57
C PRO A 136 -18.58 12.16 -28.79
N ARG A 137 -19.14 13.36 -28.99
CA ARG A 137 -18.35 14.59 -29.01
C ARG A 137 -18.22 15.08 -27.57
N TRP A 138 -17.01 14.99 -27.02
CA TRP A 138 -16.74 15.40 -25.64
C TRP A 138 -16.42 16.89 -25.60
N GLU A 139 -16.88 17.57 -24.54
CA GLU A 139 -16.57 18.99 -24.32
C GLU A 139 -15.23 19.18 -23.59
N GLY A 140 -14.74 18.16 -22.89
CA GLY A 140 -13.53 18.18 -22.08
C GLY A 140 -12.38 17.35 -22.66
N PRO A 141 -11.20 17.41 -22.02
CA PRO A 141 -10.07 16.55 -22.38
C PRO A 141 -10.38 15.08 -22.11
N HIS A 142 -9.87 14.22 -22.98
CA HIS A 142 -9.94 12.77 -22.79
C HIS A 142 -8.70 12.28 -22.06
N ALA A 143 -8.82 11.29 -21.20
CA ALA A 143 -7.65 10.64 -20.62
C ALA A 143 -6.82 9.95 -21.71
N CYS A 144 -7.48 9.19 -22.60
CA CYS A 144 -6.84 8.58 -23.75
C CYS A 144 -7.70 8.67 -25.02
N GLY A 145 -7.02 8.60 -26.17
CA GLY A 145 -7.68 8.70 -27.46
C GLY A 145 -8.11 10.13 -27.80
N GLY A 146 -8.56 10.34 -29.04
CA GLY A 146 -8.95 11.66 -29.51
C GLY A 146 -7.75 12.58 -29.77
N LYS A 147 -8.03 13.85 -30.12
CA LYS A 147 -6.98 14.81 -30.51
C LYS A 147 -6.28 15.46 -29.33
N ASP A 148 -6.99 15.65 -28.22
CA ASP A 148 -6.55 16.40 -27.04
C ASP A 148 -6.45 15.49 -25.81
N ALA A 149 -5.84 14.32 -25.97
CA ALA A 149 -5.64 13.35 -24.89
C ALA A 149 -4.64 13.87 -23.85
N THR A 150 -4.94 13.71 -22.55
CA THR A 150 -4.08 14.21 -21.46
C THR A 150 -3.07 13.20 -20.95
N VAL A 151 -3.37 11.90 -21.03
CA VAL A 151 -2.47 10.84 -20.54
C VAL A 151 -1.74 10.19 -21.71
N ARG A 152 -2.47 9.77 -22.75
CA ARG A 152 -1.89 9.08 -23.92
C ARG A 152 -2.76 9.16 -25.16
N SER A 153 -2.14 9.18 -26.34
CA SER A 153 -2.86 9.30 -27.62
C SER A 153 -3.70 8.07 -28.00
N GLU A 154 -3.34 6.88 -27.51
CA GLU A 154 -4.03 5.62 -27.81
C GLU A 154 -4.50 4.97 -26.51
N CYS A 155 -5.73 4.49 -26.47
CA CYS A 155 -6.26 3.76 -25.31
C CYS A 155 -5.78 2.30 -25.29
N LEU A 156 -5.77 1.68 -24.10
CA LEU A 156 -5.51 0.24 -23.91
C LEU A 156 -6.75 -0.62 -24.24
N CYS A 157 -7.51 -0.21 -25.25
CA CYS A 157 -8.71 -0.92 -25.71
C CYS A 157 -8.37 -1.76 -26.95
N ASP A 158 -9.12 -2.83 -27.20
CA ASP A 158 -8.96 -3.65 -28.41
C ASP A 158 -9.15 -2.85 -29.71
N ILE A 159 -9.99 -1.81 -29.67
CA ILE A 159 -10.27 -0.92 -30.79
C ILE A 159 -9.47 0.37 -30.63
N GLY A 160 -8.54 0.62 -31.56
CA GLY A 160 -7.64 1.78 -31.51
C GLY A 160 -8.32 3.15 -31.68
N SER A 161 -9.59 3.19 -32.12
CA SER A 161 -10.38 4.43 -32.18
C SER A 161 -11.11 4.75 -30.88
N ALA A 162 -10.99 3.91 -29.85
CA ALA A 162 -11.63 4.14 -28.57
C ALA A 162 -11.11 5.42 -27.91
N GLN A 163 -11.98 6.05 -27.12
CA GLN A 163 -11.64 7.24 -26.32
C GLN A 163 -12.23 7.06 -24.93
N CYS A 164 -11.46 7.41 -23.89
CA CYS A 164 -11.87 7.26 -22.50
C CYS A 164 -11.74 8.58 -21.75
N GLU A 165 -12.71 8.85 -20.87
CA GLU A 165 -12.71 10.08 -20.07
C GLU A 165 -11.68 10.04 -18.95
N HIS A 166 -11.62 8.92 -18.24
CA HIS A 166 -10.94 8.85 -16.96
C HIS A 166 -9.74 7.93 -17.00
N HIS A 167 -8.70 8.33 -16.27
CA HIS A 167 -7.51 7.53 -16.00
C HIS A 167 -7.33 7.39 -14.51
N SER A 168 -6.91 6.20 -14.11
CA SER A 168 -6.53 5.87 -12.75
C SER A 168 -5.44 4.82 -12.77
N TRP A 169 -4.71 4.70 -11.66
CA TRP A 169 -3.74 3.65 -11.46
C TRP A 169 -4.36 2.51 -10.70
N ALA A 170 -4.25 1.31 -11.23
CA ALA A 170 -4.53 0.09 -10.50
C ALA A 170 -3.26 -0.50 -9.93
N HIS A 171 -3.40 -1.29 -8.86
CA HIS A 171 -2.29 -1.80 -8.08
C HIS A 171 -2.47 -3.27 -7.69
N LYS A 172 -1.35 -3.98 -7.60
CA LYS A 172 -1.23 -5.18 -6.76
C LYS A 172 -0.64 -4.78 -5.41
N VAL A 173 -1.22 -5.29 -4.34
CA VAL A 173 -0.79 -5.06 -2.96
C VAL A 173 -0.58 -6.40 -2.25
N PRO A 174 0.24 -6.50 -1.20
CA PRO A 174 0.27 -7.70 -0.38
C PRO A 174 -1.12 -7.99 0.22
N SER A 175 -1.53 -9.25 0.29
CA SER A 175 -2.79 -9.67 0.94
C SER A 175 -2.84 -9.29 2.42
N MET A 176 -1.69 -9.16 3.07
CA MET A 176 -1.58 -8.65 4.43
C MET A 176 -0.33 -7.79 4.60
N ILE A 177 -0.48 -6.68 5.31
CA ILE A 177 0.64 -5.86 5.79
C ILE A 177 0.41 -5.50 7.25
N LYS A 178 1.46 -5.62 8.07
CA LYS A 178 1.41 -5.42 9.51
C LYS A 178 2.60 -4.63 10.00
N ALA A 179 2.34 -3.57 10.75
CA ALA A 179 3.33 -2.80 11.48
C ALA A 179 3.25 -3.08 12.98
N ASN A 180 4.41 -3.25 13.62
CA ASN A 180 4.57 -3.41 15.06
C ASN A 180 5.65 -2.47 15.58
N LEU A 181 5.55 -2.10 16.86
CA LEU A 181 6.59 -1.33 17.53
C LEU A 181 7.43 -2.21 18.46
N TYR A 182 8.72 -1.94 18.52
CA TYR A 182 9.66 -2.60 19.43
C TYR A 182 10.43 -1.56 20.24
N ARG A 183 10.77 -1.89 21.48
CA ARG A 183 11.69 -1.11 22.34
C ARG A 183 12.58 -2.08 23.09
N ASP A 184 13.90 -1.83 23.09
CA ASP A 184 14.90 -2.74 23.67
C ASP A 184 14.77 -4.20 23.16
N GLY A 185 14.34 -4.38 21.90
CA GLY A 185 14.09 -5.70 21.30
C GLY A 185 12.82 -6.43 21.78
N VAL A 186 11.99 -5.78 22.59
CA VAL A 186 10.71 -6.32 23.08
C VAL A 186 9.56 -5.75 22.27
N LEU A 187 8.67 -6.64 21.80
CA LEU A 187 7.45 -6.28 21.09
C LEU A 187 6.51 -5.50 22.01
N LEU A 188 6.08 -4.33 21.56
CA LEU A 188 5.05 -3.52 22.22
C LEU A 188 3.66 -3.98 21.79
N ALA A 189 2.65 -3.63 22.57
CA ALA A 189 1.26 -4.02 22.28
C ALA A 189 0.66 -3.25 21.09
N ASP A 190 1.26 -2.12 20.72
CA ASP A 190 0.83 -1.24 19.65
C ASP A 190 1.13 -1.88 18.28
N SER A 191 0.09 -2.01 17.46
CA SER A 191 0.17 -2.66 16.16
C SER A 191 -0.86 -2.10 15.19
N LEU A 192 -0.59 -2.19 13.90
CA LEU A 192 -1.52 -1.89 12.82
C LEU A 192 -1.42 -2.98 11.76
N GLU A 193 -2.56 -3.50 11.34
CA GLU A 193 -2.67 -4.56 10.34
C GLU A 193 -3.72 -4.15 9.30
N ILE A 194 -3.39 -4.35 8.03
CA ILE A 194 -4.31 -4.18 6.91
C ILE A 194 -4.32 -5.48 6.11
N GLU A 195 -5.49 -6.07 5.97
CA GLU A 195 -5.74 -7.20 5.08
C GLU A 195 -6.46 -6.70 3.83
N PHE A 196 -5.99 -7.18 2.68
CA PHE A 196 -6.61 -6.99 1.39
C PHE A 196 -7.06 -8.35 0.86
N ALA A 197 -8.28 -8.42 0.38
CA ALA A 197 -8.78 -9.58 -0.35
C ALA A 197 -9.51 -9.12 -1.60
N SER A 198 -9.50 -9.94 -2.65
CA SER A 198 -10.27 -9.66 -3.87
C SER A 198 -10.96 -10.92 -4.38
N THR A 199 -11.91 -10.74 -5.30
CA THR A 199 -12.53 -11.86 -6.02
C THR A 199 -11.58 -12.61 -6.95
N ASN A 200 -10.39 -12.07 -7.24
CA ASN A 200 -9.38 -12.77 -8.03
C ASN A 200 -8.43 -13.55 -7.14
N LYS A 201 -7.81 -14.58 -7.71
CA LYS A 201 -6.84 -15.43 -7.00
C LYS A 201 -5.59 -14.62 -6.65
N GLU A 202 -5.09 -14.84 -5.45
CA GLU A 202 -3.79 -14.33 -5.01
C GLU A 202 -2.66 -14.93 -5.86
N GLU A 203 -1.65 -14.12 -6.12
CA GLU A 203 -0.44 -14.50 -6.84
C GLU A 203 0.78 -14.45 -5.91
N ASP A 204 1.68 -15.41 -6.01
CA ASP A 204 2.91 -15.44 -5.22
C ASP A 204 3.99 -14.52 -5.83
N GLY A 205 4.94 -14.05 -5.02
CA GLY A 205 6.12 -13.33 -5.48
C GLY A 205 6.20 -11.86 -5.08
N GLY A 206 5.46 -11.43 -4.05
CA GLY A 206 5.53 -10.08 -3.49
C GLY A 206 6.85 -9.75 -2.79
N CYS A 207 7.60 -10.74 -2.29
CA CYS A 207 8.82 -10.52 -1.48
C CYS A 207 10.05 -10.01 -2.24
N GLY A 208 10.04 -9.99 -3.57
CA GLY A 208 11.24 -9.67 -4.38
C GLY A 208 11.84 -8.29 -4.11
N ALA A 209 11.07 -7.36 -3.54
CA ALA A 209 11.45 -5.97 -3.33
C ALA A 209 11.94 -5.63 -1.91
N VAL A 210 11.93 -6.56 -0.94
CA VAL A 210 12.25 -6.25 0.48
C VAL A 210 13.55 -5.46 0.64
N GLY A 211 14.64 -5.92 0.02
CA GLY A 211 15.95 -5.27 0.15
C GLY A 211 15.96 -3.83 -0.38
N THR A 212 15.23 -3.58 -1.47
CA THR A 212 15.07 -2.23 -2.04
C THR A 212 14.28 -1.35 -1.08
N ILE A 213 13.16 -1.83 -0.54
CA ILE A 213 12.31 -1.07 0.38
C ILE A 213 13.10 -0.66 1.63
N VAL A 214 13.82 -1.61 2.26
CA VAL A 214 14.67 -1.32 3.43
C VAL A 214 15.70 -0.23 3.09
N SER A 215 16.32 -0.32 1.92
CA SER A 215 17.32 0.68 1.49
C SER A 215 16.71 2.07 1.27
N THR A 216 15.51 2.13 0.68
CA THR A 216 14.76 3.39 0.46
C THR A 216 14.40 4.05 1.80
N LEU A 217 14.01 3.24 2.79
CA LEU A 217 13.53 3.72 4.08
C LEU A 217 14.63 3.88 5.14
N ALA A 218 15.91 3.64 4.82
CA ALA A 218 17.00 3.70 5.80
C ALA A 218 17.16 5.06 6.51
N GLY A 219 16.81 6.16 5.85
CA GLY A 219 16.83 7.52 6.41
C GLY A 219 15.47 8.02 6.90
N PHE A 220 14.44 7.18 6.84
CA PHE A 220 13.07 7.58 7.13
C PHE A 220 12.84 7.73 8.63
N LEU A 221 12.21 8.83 9.05
CA LEU A 221 11.77 8.99 10.43
C LEU A 221 10.31 8.55 10.55
N PRO A 222 10.01 7.42 11.22
CA PRO A 222 8.68 6.85 11.23
C PRO A 222 7.71 7.65 12.08
N GLY A 223 8.12 8.11 13.27
CA GLY A 223 7.28 8.89 14.18
C GLY A 223 7.79 10.31 14.46
N PRO A 224 6.99 11.15 15.12
CA PRO A 224 7.44 12.46 15.57
C PRO A 224 8.43 12.34 16.74
N GLY A 225 9.60 12.99 16.61
CA GLY A 225 10.53 13.22 17.72
C GLY A 225 11.74 12.28 17.82
N ALA A 226 12.57 12.53 18.83
CA ALA A 226 13.85 11.84 19.08
C ALA A 226 13.71 10.46 19.75
N LEU A 227 12.48 9.97 19.93
CA LEU A 227 12.20 8.69 20.60
C LEU A 227 12.08 7.51 19.64
N PHE A 228 11.99 7.77 18.32
CA PHE A 228 11.92 6.74 17.29
C PHE A 228 13.27 6.57 16.62
N ALA A 229 13.63 5.33 16.33
CA ALA A 229 14.79 5.02 15.51
C ALA A 229 14.51 5.44 14.06
N THR A 230 15.52 6.00 13.40
CA THR A 230 15.49 6.20 11.95
C THR A 230 15.55 4.85 11.26
N GLY A 231 14.76 4.67 10.22
CA GLY A 231 14.63 3.40 9.50
C GLY A 231 13.31 2.69 9.82
N VAL A 232 12.98 1.72 8.97
CA VAL A 232 11.90 0.76 9.19
C VAL A 232 12.48 -0.61 8.88
N ASP A 233 12.36 -1.54 9.82
CA ASP A 233 12.74 -2.93 9.59
C ASP A 233 11.64 -3.59 8.76
N VAL A 234 11.95 -3.99 7.53
CA VAL A 234 10.97 -4.57 6.61
C VAL A 234 11.26 -6.04 6.38
N PHE A 235 10.25 -6.88 6.56
CA PHE A 235 10.31 -8.31 6.32
C PHE A 235 9.18 -8.76 5.40
N CYS A 236 9.37 -9.89 4.72
CA CYS A 236 8.34 -10.52 3.93
C CYS A 236 8.19 -12.00 4.31
N GLY A 237 6.95 -12.50 4.28
CA GLY A 237 6.58 -13.88 4.64
C GLY A 237 5.72 -13.96 5.90
N LEU A 238 4.55 -13.30 5.88
CA LEU A 238 3.48 -13.48 6.88
C LEU A 238 2.69 -14.77 6.64
#